data_AF-A0A7J3U410-F1
#
_entry.id   AF-A0A7J3U410-F1
#
_cell.length_a   1.000
_cell.length_b   1.000
_cell.length_c   1.000
_cell.angle_alpha   90.00
_cell.angle_beta   90.00
_cell.angle_gamma   90.00
#
_symmetry.space_group_name_H-M   'P 1'
#
loop_
_entity.id
_entity.type
_entity.pdbx_description
1 polymer ?
#
loop_
_entity_poly.entity_id
_entity_poly.type
_entity_poly.pdbx_seq_one_letter_code
_entity_poly.pdbx_strand_id
1 'polypeptide(L)'
;MSLNELMEYGMNVHPNFEISYLVFRDLRQRGYVVKIPENEESLDVYPRGGAPHSHTPAYTVKAISERSPFSISVISGWIGGMDDKKLILGIADEEGDLTYYAAKFFRMRGKVEEPEFYEGRITVMGDRSMVWDVELAKKLQDNFVGRTFGDDTVQLSLMETAYLSEKGAEVFRGSKKMSPKSTIRYARKIQPDIERRLCAYRDLRKAGLIPKTGFKFGSHFRVYREQIGEGHAQYLVHVIPENYMSTWTEISRAVRLANSVRKQMIFAVVGSGIEYIRLKRLTP
;
A
#
# COMPACT_ATOMS: atom_id res chain seq x y z
N MET A 1 4.81 44.76 8.95
CA MET A 1 4.99 43.45 9.59
C MET A 1 6.23 42.79 8.99
N SER A 2 7.27 42.59 9.79
CA SER A 2 8.45 41.82 9.38
C SER A 2 8.11 40.33 9.27
N LEU A 3 8.99 39.53 8.66
CA LEU A 3 8.80 38.07 8.64
C LEU A 3 8.78 37.49 10.06
N ASN A 4 9.61 38.02 10.96
CA ASN A 4 9.62 37.59 12.36
C ASN A 4 8.28 37.87 13.04
N GLU A 5 7.76 39.10 12.89
CA GLU A 5 6.45 39.50 13.45
C GLU A 5 5.31 38.64 12.89
N LEU A 6 5.35 38.29 11.59
CA LEU A 6 4.36 37.42 10.97
C LEU A 6 4.43 35.99 11.53
N MET A 7 5.64 35.44 11.70
CA MET A 7 5.81 34.09 12.22
C MET A 7 5.37 34.00 13.68
N GLU A 8 5.77 34.97 14.52
CA GLU A 8 5.33 35.05 15.92
C GLU A 8 3.81 35.17 16.03
N TYR A 9 3.21 36.06 15.23
CA TYR A 9 1.75 36.20 15.20
C TYR A 9 1.07 34.90 14.74
N GLY A 10 1.52 34.32 13.62
CA GLY A 10 0.92 33.13 13.04
C GLY A 10 1.00 31.91 13.95
N MET A 11 2.14 31.67 14.62
CA MET A 11 2.30 30.57 15.58
C MET A 11 1.40 30.72 16.82
N ASN A 12 1.06 31.96 17.21
CA ASN A 12 0.13 32.22 18.31
C ASN A 12 -1.34 31.99 17.93
N VAL A 13 -1.68 32.11 16.63
CA VAL A 13 -3.06 32.00 16.14
C VAL A 13 -3.37 30.61 15.58
N HIS A 14 -2.43 29.97 14.88
CA HIS A 14 -2.62 28.66 14.26
C HIS A 14 -1.52 27.67 14.69
N PRO A 15 -1.91 26.49 15.22
CA PRO A 15 -0.98 25.39 15.43
C PRO A 15 -0.32 24.97 14.11
N ASN A 16 1.00 24.73 14.13
CA ASN A 16 1.81 24.36 12.96
C ASN A 16 1.81 25.41 11.84
N PHE A 17 1.58 26.69 12.16
CA PHE A 17 1.62 27.78 11.19
C PHE A 17 2.89 27.77 10.34
N GLU A 18 4.04 27.52 10.97
CA GLU A 18 5.35 27.46 10.32
C GLU A 18 5.40 26.40 9.22
N ILE A 19 4.85 25.21 9.46
CA ILE A 19 4.80 24.12 8.49
C ILE A 19 3.87 24.46 7.33
N SER A 20 2.67 24.97 7.66
CA SER A 20 1.69 25.42 6.66
C SER A 20 2.23 26.55 5.80
N TYR A 21 2.95 27.50 6.42
CA TYR A 21 3.58 28.62 5.73
C TYR A 21 4.69 28.17 4.78
N LEU A 22 5.55 27.22 5.16
CA LEU A 22 6.58 26.66 4.28
C LEU A 22 5.94 26.03 3.02
N VAL A 23 4.93 25.20 3.21
CA VAL A 23 4.21 24.55 2.10
C VAL A 23 3.48 25.57 1.23
N PHE A 24 2.80 26.54 1.82
CA PHE A 24 2.15 27.64 1.11
C PHE A 24 3.15 28.43 0.26
N ARG A 25 4.29 28.82 0.86
CA ARG A 25 5.33 29.62 0.20
C ARG A 25 5.91 28.88 -1.01
N ASP A 26 6.27 27.60 -0.88
CA ASP A 26 6.81 26.80 -1.99
C ASP A 26 5.80 26.68 -3.14
N LEU A 27 4.53 26.37 -2.85
CA LEU A 27 3.49 26.30 -3.88
C LEU A 27 3.29 27.64 -4.60
N ARG A 28 3.27 28.76 -3.87
CA ARG A 28 3.18 30.10 -4.46
C ARG A 28 4.40 30.44 -5.32
N GLN A 29 5.61 30.08 -4.88
CA GLN A 29 6.84 30.27 -5.65
C GLN A 29 6.85 29.45 -6.95
N ARG A 30 6.21 28.26 -6.94
CA ARG A 30 5.98 27.43 -8.14
C ARG A 30 4.86 27.94 -9.05
N GLY A 31 4.25 29.08 -8.72
CA GLY A 31 3.22 29.73 -9.54
C GLY A 31 1.80 29.19 -9.32
N TYR A 32 1.56 28.37 -8.28
CA TYR A 32 0.21 27.93 -7.95
C TYR A 32 -0.61 29.05 -7.32
N VAL A 33 -1.91 29.06 -7.62
CA VAL A 33 -2.88 29.81 -6.82
C VAL A 33 -3.29 28.94 -5.64
N VAL A 34 -3.16 29.48 -4.43
CA VAL A 34 -3.43 28.79 -3.18
C VAL A 34 -4.41 29.62 -2.37
N LYS A 35 -5.46 28.98 -1.84
CA LYS A 35 -6.41 29.56 -0.90
C LYS A 35 -6.40 28.78 0.40
N ILE A 36 -6.61 29.49 1.50
CA ILE A 36 -6.81 28.90 2.82
C ILE A 36 -8.32 28.91 3.07
N PRO A 37 -8.98 27.75 3.18
CA PRO A 37 -10.39 27.65 3.53
C PRO A 37 -10.60 28.07 5.00
N GLU A 38 -11.84 28.40 5.36
CA GLU A 38 -12.20 28.93 6.68
C GLU A 38 -11.88 28.01 7.87
N ASN A 39 -11.75 26.70 7.63
CA ASN A 39 -11.32 25.76 8.67
C ASN A 39 -9.80 25.71 8.85
N GLU A 40 -9.03 26.42 8.03
CA GLU A 40 -7.58 26.71 8.11
C GLU A 40 -6.61 25.52 8.23
N GLU A 41 -7.12 24.29 8.25
CA GLU A 41 -6.34 23.07 8.40
C GLU A 41 -5.84 22.50 7.06
N SER A 42 -6.01 23.22 5.95
CA SER A 42 -5.59 22.75 4.63
C SER A 42 -5.37 23.90 3.66
N LEU A 43 -4.76 23.61 2.51
CA LEU A 43 -4.59 24.55 1.43
C LEU A 43 -5.33 24.06 0.18
N ASP A 44 -6.26 24.85 -0.31
CA ASP A 44 -6.91 24.62 -1.59
C ASP A 44 -6.03 25.14 -2.71
N VAL A 45 -5.61 24.23 -3.59
CA VAL A 45 -4.67 24.53 -4.67
C VAL A 45 -5.36 24.33 -6.02
N TYR A 46 -5.31 25.38 -6.82
CA TYR A 46 -5.89 25.40 -8.15
C TYR A 46 -5.00 24.68 -9.17
N PRO A 47 -5.57 24.13 -10.26
CA PRO A 47 -4.76 23.61 -11.34
C PRO A 47 -3.86 24.71 -11.92
N ARG A 48 -2.72 24.35 -12.53
CA ARG A 48 -1.82 25.33 -13.15
C ARG A 48 -2.56 26.15 -14.21
N GLY A 49 -2.41 27.48 -14.16
CA GLY A 49 -3.13 28.42 -15.02
C GLY A 49 -4.59 28.68 -14.61
N GLY A 50 -5.11 27.94 -13.63
CA GLY A 50 -6.44 28.14 -13.07
C GLY A 50 -6.47 29.23 -12.00
N ALA A 51 -7.64 29.85 -11.84
CA ALA A 51 -7.88 30.88 -10.85
C ALA A 51 -9.27 30.72 -10.19
N PRO A 52 -9.50 31.32 -9.01
CA PRO A 52 -10.74 31.14 -8.23
C PRO A 52 -12.03 31.54 -8.94
N HIS A 53 -11.95 32.46 -9.89
CA HIS A 53 -13.11 32.94 -10.66
C HIS A 53 -13.43 32.05 -11.87
N SER A 54 -12.53 31.15 -12.25
CA SER A 54 -12.64 30.36 -13.49
C SER A 54 -12.59 28.84 -13.26
N HIS A 55 -12.06 28.40 -12.12
CA HIS A 55 -11.84 26.99 -11.82
C HIS A 55 -12.21 26.69 -10.37
N THR A 56 -12.45 25.41 -10.08
CA THR A 56 -12.48 24.88 -8.71
C THR A 56 -11.07 24.41 -8.30
N PRO A 57 -10.76 24.35 -6.99
CA PRO A 57 -9.50 23.77 -6.54
C PRO A 57 -9.37 22.32 -7.00
N ALA A 58 -8.22 21.97 -7.59
CA ALA A 58 -7.97 20.60 -8.07
C ALA A 58 -7.33 19.72 -7.00
N TYR A 59 -6.70 20.34 -6.00
CA TYR A 59 -5.99 19.66 -4.93
C TYR A 59 -6.33 20.28 -3.59
N THR A 60 -6.36 19.45 -2.57
CA THR A 60 -6.30 19.88 -1.17
C THR A 60 -4.96 19.40 -0.62
N VAL A 61 -4.14 20.33 -0.15
CA VAL A 61 -2.83 20.05 0.43
C VAL A 61 -2.92 20.09 1.95
N LYS A 62 -2.51 19.01 2.61
CA LYS A 62 -2.30 18.96 4.06
C LYS A 62 -0.80 19.13 4.33
N ALA A 63 -0.43 20.17 5.07
CA ALA A 63 0.94 20.44 5.49
C ALA A 63 1.23 19.67 6.80
N ILE A 64 2.32 18.92 6.84
CA ILE A 64 2.62 17.97 7.92
C ILE A 64 4.11 18.01 8.23
N SER A 65 4.47 18.05 9.52
CA SER A 65 5.87 17.88 9.93
C SER A 65 6.27 16.42 9.80
N GLU A 66 7.51 16.13 9.39
CA GLU A 66 8.03 14.76 9.38
C GLU A 66 8.04 14.13 10.79
N ARG A 67 8.05 14.94 11.84
CA ARG A 67 8.01 14.52 13.25
C ARG A 67 6.60 14.14 13.71
N SER A 68 5.56 14.52 12.98
CA SER A 68 4.19 14.11 13.28
C SER A 68 4.03 12.59 13.04
N PRO A 69 3.25 11.88 13.86
CA PRO A 69 2.99 10.46 13.61
C PRO A 69 2.23 10.31 12.29
N PHE A 70 2.65 9.34 11.48
CA PHE A 70 1.86 8.87 10.35
C PHE A 70 0.71 8.01 10.89
N SER A 71 -0.51 8.28 10.42
CA SER A 71 -1.68 7.46 10.70
C SER A 71 -2.46 7.19 9.42
N ILE A 72 -2.63 5.90 9.09
CA ILE A 72 -3.35 5.53 7.87
C ILE A 72 -4.85 5.86 7.97
N SER A 73 -5.44 5.77 9.17
CA SER A 73 -6.86 6.06 9.37
C SER A 73 -7.17 7.54 9.15
N VAL A 74 -6.28 8.43 9.59
CA VAL A 74 -6.38 9.87 9.36
C VAL A 74 -6.31 10.18 7.87
N ILE A 75 -5.35 9.58 7.16
CA ILE A 75 -5.23 9.75 5.69
C ILE A 75 -6.45 9.18 4.97
N SER A 76 -6.95 8.01 5.37
CA SER A 76 -8.16 7.42 4.79
C SER A 76 -9.37 8.35 4.98
N GLY A 77 -9.56 8.90 6.17
CA GLY A 77 -10.60 9.88 6.46
C GLY A 77 -10.49 11.15 5.62
N TRP A 78 -9.28 11.68 5.43
CA TRP A 78 -9.05 12.83 4.55
C TRP A 78 -9.38 12.52 3.09
N ILE A 79 -9.04 11.33 2.58
CA ILE A 79 -9.39 10.94 1.20
C ILE A 79 -10.92 10.79 1.08
N GLY A 80 -11.57 10.15 2.05
CA GLY A 80 -13.01 9.90 2.03
C GLY A 80 -13.87 11.16 2.19
N GLY A 81 -13.36 12.20 2.84
CA GLY A 81 -14.03 13.50 2.96
C GLY A 81 -13.84 14.42 1.76
N MET A 82 -13.14 13.98 0.70
CA MET A 82 -12.91 14.76 -0.52
C MET A 82 -13.70 14.16 -1.68
N ASP A 83 -14.63 14.94 -2.25
CA ASP A 83 -15.41 14.49 -3.42
C ASP A 83 -14.54 14.48 -4.69
N ASP A 84 -14.18 15.66 -5.19
CA ASP A 84 -13.48 15.81 -6.49
C ASP A 84 -12.02 16.23 -6.38
N LYS A 85 -11.56 16.59 -5.18
CA LYS A 85 -10.22 17.12 -4.95
C LYS A 85 -9.22 15.97 -4.71
N LYS A 86 -8.02 16.12 -5.25
CA LYS A 86 -6.92 15.18 -4.98
C LYS A 86 -6.18 15.57 -3.71
N LEU A 87 -6.02 14.64 -2.77
CA LEU A 87 -5.22 14.85 -1.58
C LEU A 87 -3.72 14.86 -1.92
N ILE A 88 -3.05 15.94 -1.53
CA ILE A 88 -1.60 16.06 -1.51
C ILE A 88 -1.15 16.24 -0.07
N LEU A 89 -0.10 15.54 0.32
CA LEU A 89 0.54 15.63 1.63
C LEU A 89 1.87 16.34 1.42
N GLY A 90 2.01 17.56 1.94
CA GLY A 90 3.25 18.33 1.93
C GLY A 90 3.99 18.08 3.24
N ILE A 91 5.04 17.25 3.18
CA ILE A 91 5.83 16.89 4.36
C ILE A 91 7.04 17.82 4.43
N ALA A 92 7.18 18.53 5.55
CA ALA A 92 8.33 19.36 5.85
C ALA A 92 9.29 18.63 6.81
N ASP A 93 10.57 18.58 6.46
CA ASP A 93 11.61 18.02 7.34
C ASP A 93 12.21 19.06 8.30
N GLU A 94 13.17 18.64 9.10
CA GLU A 94 13.83 19.50 10.09
C GLU A 94 14.65 20.66 9.50
N GLU A 95 15.08 20.56 8.25
CA GLU A 95 15.80 21.63 7.55
C GLU A 95 14.86 22.55 6.75
N GLY A 96 13.56 22.24 6.75
CA GLY A 96 12.52 22.97 6.01
C GLY A 96 12.38 22.53 4.55
N ASP A 97 13.02 21.43 4.17
CA ASP A 97 12.92 20.82 2.85
C ASP A 97 11.56 20.12 2.71
N LEU A 98 10.96 20.24 1.52
CA LEU A 98 9.58 19.82 1.27
C LEU A 98 9.51 18.61 0.35
N THR A 99 8.79 17.59 0.81
CA THR A 99 8.45 16.42 -0.01
C THR A 99 6.94 16.24 -0.12
N TYR A 100 6.46 16.11 -1.35
CA TYR A 100 5.04 16.00 -1.65
C TYR A 100 4.62 14.58 -2.04
N TYR A 101 3.51 14.10 -1.48
CA TYR A 101 2.89 12.81 -1.81
C TYR A 101 1.43 12.97 -2.23
N ALA A 102 1.05 12.37 -3.35
CA ALA A 102 -0.34 12.23 -3.74
C ALA A 102 -0.90 10.98 -3.06
N ALA A 103 -1.96 11.16 -2.29
CA ALA A 103 -2.67 10.09 -1.60
C ALA A 103 -4.05 9.90 -2.22
N LYS A 104 -4.44 8.65 -2.48
CA LYS A 104 -5.79 8.33 -2.97
C LYS A 104 -6.15 6.88 -2.73
N PHE A 105 -7.45 6.60 -2.66
CA PHE A 105 -7.95 5.25 -2.85
C PHE A 105 -7.55 4.73 -4.22
N PHE A 106 -7.21 3.45 -4.26
CA PHE A 106 -6.70 2.78 -5.43
C PHE A 106 -7.46 1.49 -5.66
N ARG A 107 -8.00 1.31 -6.86
CA ARG A 107 -8.70 0.07 -7.20
C ARG A 107 -7.73 -0.91 -7.84
N MET A 108 -7.46 -2.01 -7.13
CA MET A 108 -6.66 -3.11 -7.63
C MET A 108 -7.44 -3.90 -8.69
N ARG A 109 -6.88 -4.05 -9.89
CA ARG A 109 -7.47 -4.81 -11.01
C ARG A 109 -6.38 -5.46 -11.87
N GLY A 110 -6.46 -6.77 -12.06
CA GLY A 110 -5.64 -7.54 -13.00
C GLY A 110 -6.50 -8.21 -14.07
N LYS A 111 -5.86 -9.09 -14.85
CA LYS A 111 -6.45 -9.78 -16.01
C LYS A 111 -6.32 -11.30 -15.93
N VAL A 112 -5.74 -11.83 -14.85
CA VAL A 112 -5.41 -13.24 -14.72
C VAL A 112 -6.63 -13.97 -14.17
N GLU A 113 -7.06 -15.00 -14.89
CA GLU A 113 -8.09 -15.92 -14.42
C GLU A 113 -7.43 -16.99 -13.56
N GLU A 114 -8.05 -17.30 -12.41
CA GLU A 114 -7.56 -18.34 -11.51
C GLU A 114 -8.60 -19.47 -11.42
N PRO A 115 -8.17 -20.75 -11.38
CA PRO A 115 -9.03 -21.88 -11.10
C PRO A 115 -9.84 -21.73 -9.81
N GLU A 116 -11.07 -22.24 -9.84
CA GLU A 116 -11.95 -22.22 -8.67
C GLU A 116 -11.42 -23.10 -7.53
N PHE A 117 -10.82 -24.25 -7.87
CA PHE A 117 -10.32 -25.25 -6.93
C PHE A 117 -8.93 -25.77 -7.30
N TYR A 118 -8.17 -26.18 -6.30
CA TYR A 118 -6.91 -26.91 -6.43
C TYR A 118 -7.06 -28.25 -5.74
N GLU A 119 -6.78 -29.33 -6.46
CA GLU A 119 -6.78 -30.69 -5.94
C GLU A 119 -5.36 -31.22 -5.93
N GLY A 120 -5.04 -32.06 -4.95
CA GLY A 120 -3.72 -32.64 -4.77
C GLY A 120 -3.10 -32.33 -3.41
N ARG A 121 -1.94 -32.93 -3.17
CA ARG A 121 -1.31 -32.98 -1.85
C ARG A 121 -0.25 -31.91 -1.66
N ILE A 122 -0.34 -31.18 -0.53
CA ILE A 122 0.68 -30.23 -0.06
C ILE A 122 1.28 -30.73 1.25
N THR A 123 2.61 -30.74 1.36
CA THR A 123 3.33 -31.18 2.57
C THR A 123 3.99 -30.00 3.27
N VAL A 124 3.62 -29.72 4.51
CA VAL A 124 4.18 -28.66 5.35
C VAL A 124 5.50 -29.13 5.98
N MET A 125 6.56 -28.34 5.81
CA MET A 125 7.92 -28.57 6.27
C MET A 125 8.45 -27.34 7.04
N GLY A 126 8.08 -27.22 8.31
CA GLY A 126 8.50 -26.08 9.13
C GLY A 126 7.84 -24.77 8.66
N ASP A 127 8.65 -23.83 8.16
CA ASP A 127 8.20 -22.50 7.72
C ASP A 127 7.81 -22.43 6.22
N ARG A 128 7.81 -23.56 5.52
CA ARG A 128 7.50 -23.68 4.09
C ARG A 128 6.69 -24.95 3.83
N SER A 129 6.12 -25.05 2.63
CA SER A 129 5.49 -26.28 2.17
C SER A 129 6.01 -26.68 0.80
N MET A 130 5.91 -27.98 0.50
CA MET A 130 6.31 -28.57 -0.77
C MET A 130 5.12 -29.27 -1.42
N VAL A 131 5.03 -29.15 -2.73
CA VAL A 131 4.08 -29.85 -3.59
C VAL A 131 4.88 -30.81 -4.45
N TRP A 132 4.74 -32.11 -4.16
CA TRP A 132 5.35 -33.21 -4.91
C TRP A 132 4.39 -33.83 -5.93
N ASP A 133 3.11 -33.51 -5.80
CA ASP A 133 2.05 -33.91 -6.72
C ASP A 133 2.26 -33.16 -8.04
N VAL A 134 2.57 -33.89 -9.10
CA VAL A 134 2.96 -33.34 -10.40
C VAL A 134 1.83 -32.53 -11.03
N GLU A 135 0.58 -33.01 -10.93
CA GLU A 135 -0.59 -32.34 -11.51
C GLU A 135 -0.87 -31.03 -10.78
N LEU A 136 -0.85 -31.06 -9.44
CA LEU A 136 -1.00 -29.85 -8.63
C LEU A 136 0.17 -28.89 -8.87
N ALA A 137 1.41 -29.38 -8.93
CA ALA A 137 2.60 -28.56 -9.17
C ALA A 137 2.49 -27.82 -10.50
N LYS A 138 2.13 -28.51 -11.59
CA LYS A 138 1.91 -27.90 -12.90
C LYS A 138 0.80 -26.85 -12.86
N LYS A 139 -0.35 -27.18 -12.26
CA LYS A 139 -1.48 -26.25 -12.11
C LYS A 139 -1.09 -24.98 -11.33
N LEU A 140 -0.26 -25.12 -10.29
CA LEU A 140 0.24 -23.97 -9.52
C LEU A 140 1.20 -23.10 -10.33
N GLN A 141 2.07 -23.72 -11.13
CA GLN A 141 3.01 -23.00 -12.00
C GLN A 141 2.26 -22.19 -13.06
N ASP A 142 1.29 -22.80 -13.74
CA ASP A 142 0.44 -22.14 -14.76
C ASP A 142 -0.32 -20.93 -14.18
N ASN A 143 -0.61 -20.97 -12.87
CA ASN A 143 -1.32 -19.92 -12.14
C ASN A 143 -0.42 -19.03 -11.28
N PHE A 144 0.90 -19.15 -11.46
CA PHE A 144 1.95 -18.36 -10.81
C PHE A 144 1.93 -18.40 -9.27
N VAL A 145 1.47 -19.51 -8.68
CA VAL A 145 1.44 -19.74 -7.23
C VAL A 145 2.69 -20.51 -6.79
N GLY A 146 3.33 -20.08 -5.69
CA GLY A 146 4.57 -20.70 -5.22
C GLY A 146 5.80 -20.39 -6.07
N ARG A 147 6.85 -21.18 -5.88
CA ARG A 147 8.10 -21.08 -6.62
C ARG A 147 8.51 -22.48 -7.06
N THR A 148 8.77 -22.65 -8.36
CA THR A 148 9.33 -23.87 -8.92
C THR A 148 10.63 -24.26 -8.20
N PHE A 149 10.76 -25.53 -7.86
CA PHE A 149 11.89 -26.12 -7.17
C PHE A 149 12.22 -27.48 -7.83
N GLY A 150 13.07 -27.48 -8.85
CA GLY A 150 13.23 -28.64 -9.75
C GLY A 150 12.12 -28.70 -10.80
N ASP A 151 12.02 -29.81 -11.52
CA ASP A 151 11.16 -29.89 -12.71
C ASP A 151 9.66 -30.02 -12.36
N ASP A 152 9.31 -30.87 -11.39
CA ASP A 152 7.92 -31.19 -11.06
C ASP A 152 7.55 -30.90 -9.60
N THR A 153 8.15 -29.87 -9.02
CA THR A 153 7.93 -29.56 -7.60
C THR A 153 7.81 -28.06 -7.38
N VAL A 154 6.88 -27.69 -6.49
CA VAL A 154 6.62 -26.30 -6.13
C VAL A 154 6.81 -26.11 -4.64
N GLN A 155 7.64 -25.12 -4.29
CA GLN A 155 7.73 -24.62 -2.92
C GLN A 155 6.69 -23.52 -2.70
N LEU A 156 5.96 -23.62 -1.59
CA LEU A 156 4.95 -22.66 -1.17
C LEU A 156 5.35 -21.98 0.13
N SER A 157 4.98 -20.71 0.27
CA SER A 157 4.91 -20.07 1.58
C SER A 157 3.76 -20.64 2.41
N LEU A 158 3.77 -20.43 3.73
CA LEU A 158 2.65 -20.83 4.60
C LEU A 158 1.35 -20.09 4.24
N MET A 159 1.47 -18.86 3.74
CA MET A 159 0.33 -18.07 3.28
C MET A 159 -0.29 -18.69 2.01
N GLU A 160 0.52 -19.00 1.00
CA GLU A 160 0.04 -19.69 -0.21
C GLU A 160 -0.54 -21.06 0.15
N THR A 161 0.07 -21.79 1.10
CA THR A 161 -0.46 -23.07 1.60
C THR A 161 -1.84 -22.90 2.25
N ALA A 162 -2.02 -21.90 3.09
CA ALA A 162 -3.31 -21.62 3.73
C ALA A 162 -4.37 -21.26 2.69
N TYR A 163 -4.01 -20.43 1.70
CA TYR A 163 -4.89 -20.08 0.58
C TYR A 163 -5.34 -21.31 -0.22
N LEU A 164 -4.39 -22.18 -0.60
CA LEU A 164 -4.70 -23.38 -1.38
C LEU A 164 -5.52 -24.39 -0.58
N SER A 165 -5.31 -24.48 0.74
CA SER A 165 -6.12 -25.31 1.63
C SER A 165 -7.60 -24.89 1.61
N GLU A 166 -7.88 -23.58 1.58
CA GLU A 166 -9.24 -23.05 1.46
C GLU A 166 -9.85 -23.28 0.08
N LYS A 167 -9.00 -23.43 -0.94
CA LYS A 167 -9.36 -23.74 -2.32
C LYS A 167 -9.44 -25.24 -2.62
N GLY A 168 -9.39 -26.10 -1.60
CA GLY A 168 -9.62 -27.54 -1.72
C GLY A 168 -8.36 -28.41 -1.65
N ALA A 169 -7.16 -27.84 -1.68
CA ALA A 169 -5.94 -28.64 -1.67
C ALA A 169 -5.74 -29.31 -0.30
N GLU A 170 -5.26 -30.56 -0.31
CA GLU A 170 -5.09 -31.33 0.91
C GLU A 170 -3.74 -31.05 1.54
N VAL A 171 -3.74 -30.40 2.71
CA VAL A 171 -2.52 -30.05 3.43
C VAL A 171 -2.20 -31.11 4.48
N PHE A 172 -0.94 -31.57 4.51
CA PHE A 172 -0.44 -32.55 5.46
C PHE A 172 0.79 -32.03 6.18
N ARG A 173 0.95 -32.42 7.45
CA ARG A 173 2.20 -32.29 8.20
C ARG A 173 2.61 -33.67 8.70
N GLY A 174 3.65 -34.25 8.11
CA GLY A 174 3.92 -35.68 8.24
C GLY A 174 2.75 -36.50 7.68
N SER A 175 2.24 -37.45 8.48
CA SER A 175 1.06 -38.25 8.13
C SER A 175 -0.28 -37.57 8.45
N LYS A 176 -0.27 -36.46 9.20
CA LYS A 176 -1.50 -35.82 9.68
C LYS A 176 -2.07 -34.85 8.66
N LYS A 177 -3.29 -35.12 8.17
CA LYS A 177 -4.08 -34.16 7.39
C LYS A 177 -4.48 -32.97 8.26
N MET A 178 -4.37 -31.77 7.69
CA MET A 178 -4.69 -30.50 8.32
C MET A 178 -5.91 -29.90 7.64
N SER A 179 -6.91 -29.50 8.44
CA SER A 179 -8.02 -28.69 7.96
C SER A 179 -7.55 -27.25 7.69
N PRO A 180 -8.26 -26.46 6.85
CA PRO A 180 -7.91 -25.06 6.60
C PRO A 180 -7.71 -24.24 7.87
N LYS A 181 -8.60 -24.41 8.86
CA LYS A 181 -8.49 -23.76 10.18
C LYS A 181 -7.20 -24.14 10.91
N SER A 182 -6.79 -25.40 10.85
CA SER A 182 -5.55 -25.85 11.50
C SER A 182 -4.29 -25.41 10.73
N THR A 183 -4.35 -25.31 9.40
CA THR A 183 -3.29 -24.76 8.54
C THR A 183 -3.03 -23.29 8.88
N ILE A 184 -4.07 -22.46 8.96
CA ILE A 184 -3.95 -21.06 9.37
C ILE A 184 -3.40 -20.94 10.79
N ARG A 185 -3.93 -21.75 11.74
CA ARG A 185 -3.44 -21.76 13.12
C ARG A 185 -1.95 -22.09 13.21
N TYR A 186 -1.48 -23.05 12.40
CA TYR A 186 -0.07 -23.38 12.32
C TYR A 186 0.75 -22.21 11.74
N ALA A 187 0.31 -21.65 10.62
CA ALA A 187 0.97 -20.52 9.98
C ALA A 187 1.08 -19.31 10.92
N ARG A 188 0.04 -19.03 11.71
CA ARG A 188 0.00 -17.91 12.66
C ARG A 188 1.03 -18.02 13.78
N LYS A 189 1.38 -19.24 14.20
CA LYS A 189 2.44 -19.46 15.21
C LYS A 189 3.82 -19.04 14.70
N ILE A 190 4.05 -19.14 13.39
CA ILE A 190 5.33 -18.81 12.75
C ILE A 190 5.31 -17.37 12.25
N GLN A 191 4.19 -16.92 11.72
CA GLN A 191 4.00 -15.59 11.14
C GLN A 191 2.75 -14.93 11.75
N PRO A 192 2.88 -14.13 12.83
CA PRO A 192 1.73 -13.60 13.57
C PRO A 192 0.76 -12.74 12.75
N ASP A 193 1.22 -12.11 11.66
CA ASP A 193 0.40 -11.27 10.78
C ASP A 193 -0.24 -12.04 9.59
N ILE A 194 -0.15 -13.38 9.59
CA ILE A 194 -0.58 -14.23 8.46
C ILE A 194 -2.02 -13.98 8.04
N GLU A 195 -2.94 -13.78 8.97
CA GLU A 195 -4.37 -13.64 8.67
C GLU A 195 -4.64 -12.37 7.85
N ARG A 196 -3.96 -11.26 8.16
CA ARG A 196 -4.04 -10.02 7.38
C ARG A 196 -3.41 -10.20 6.00
N ARG A 197 -2.23 -10.83 5.93
CA ARG A 197 -1.57 -11.10 4.65
C ARG A 197 -2.41 -12.01 3.76
N LEU A 198 -3.05 -13.02 4.34
CA LEU A 198 -3.92 -13.96 3.64
C LEU A 198 -5.21 -13.27 3.17
N CYS A 199 -5.80 -12.38 3.97
CA CYS A 199 -6.92 -11.52 3.55
C CYS A 199 -6.55 -10.71 2.30
N ALA A 200 -5.43 -9.99 2.32
CA ALA A 200 -4.98 -9.23 1.16
C ALA A 200 -4.60 -10.12 -0.04
N TYR A 201 -3.96 -11.27 0.20
CA TYR A 201 -3.62 -12.21 -0.88
C TYR A 201 -4.87 -12.72 -1.60
N ARG A 202 -5.91 -13.14 -0.85
CA ARG A 202 -7.19 -13.56 -1.42
C ARG A 202 -7.83 -12.47 -2.26
N ASP A 203 -7.88 -11.25 -1.74
CA ASP A 203 -8.50 -10.12 -2.44
C ASP A 203 -7.75 -9.78 -3.73
N LEU A 204 -6.42 -9.76 -3.70
CA LEU A 204 -5.58 -9.55 -4.89
C LEU A 204 -5.81 -10.66 -5.93
N ARG A 205 -5.83 -11.94 -5.52
CA ARG A 205 -6.10 -13.06 -6.43
C ARG A 205 -7.50 -12.96 -7.05
N LYS A 206 -8.52 -12.66 -6.23
CA LYS A 206 -9.90 -12.44 -6.69
C LYS A 206 -10.01 -11.27 -7.67
N ALA A 207 -9.18 -10.24 -7.52
CA ALA A 207 -9.09 -9.12 -8.44
C ALA A 207 -8.29 -9.43 -9.73
N GLY A 208 -7.92 -10.69 -9.96
CA GLY A 208 -7.18 -11.17 -11.14
C GLY A 208 -5.71 -10.79 -11.15
N LEU A 209 -5.11 -10.59 -9.97
CA LEU A 209 -3.71 -10.18 -9.82
C LEU A 209 -2.84 -11.35 -9.36
N ILE A 210 -1.54 -11.25 -9.61
CA ILE A 210 -0.55 -12.22 -9.15
C ILE A 210 0.31 -11.60 -8.04
N PRO A 211 -0.03 -11.78 -6.76
CA PRO A 211 0.85 -11.43 -5.64
C PRO A 211 1.99 -12.46 -5.48
N LYS A 212 3.24 -11.99 -5.53
CA LYS A 212 4.44 -12.75 -5.13
C LYS A 212 5.10 -12.07 -3.93
N THR A 213 6.00 -12.77 -3.24
CA THR A 213 6.77 -12.18 -2.13
C THR A 213 7.44 -10.87 -2.54
N GLY A 214 7.22 -9.83 -1.75
CA GLY A 214 7.81 -8.50 -1.89
C GLY A 214 9.08 -8.30 -1.07
N PHE A 215 9.58 -9.35 -0.40
CA PHE A 215 10.67 -9.25 0.60
C PHE A 215 11.90 -8.47 0.09
N LYS A 216 12.33 -8.71 -1.16
CA LYS A 216 13.47 -7.99 -1.78
C LYS A 216 13.27 -6.47 -1.92
N PHE A 217 12.06 -5.98 -1.71
CA PHE A 217 11.66 -4.58 -1.82
C PHE A 217 11.05 -4.04 -0.52
N GLY A 218 11.24 -4.72 0.62
CA GLY A 218 10.70 -4.27 1.91
C GLY A 218 9.17 -4.20 1.96
N SER A 219 8.46 -4.89 1.06
CA SER A 219 7.00 -4.96 1.04
C SER A 219 6.52 -6.40 1.28
N HIS A 220 5.23 -6.55 1.62
CA HIS A 220 4.65 -7.88 1.77
C HIS A 220 4.53 -8.57 0.41
N PHE A 221 4.04 -7.83 -0.60
CA PHE A 221 3.89 -8.34 -1.97
C PHE A 221 4.52 -7.43 -3.01
N ARG A 222 5.01 -8.06 -4.08
CA ARG A 222 5.12 -7.47 -5.41
C ARG A 222 3.98 -8.05 -6.25
N VAL A 223 3.22 -7.19 -6.92
CA VAL A 223 1.97 -7.61 -7.58
C VAL A 223 2.02 -7.31 -9.07
N TYR A 224 1.64 -8.30 -9.86
CA TYR A 224 1.54 -8.23 -11.32
C TYR A 224 0.08 -8.20 -11.75
N ARG A 225 -0.24 -7.38 -12.76
CA ARG A 225 -1.58 -7.35 -13.40
C ARG A 225 -1.74 -8.29 -14.58
N GLU A 226 -0.63 -8.64 -15.18
CA GLU A 226 -0.51 -9.48 -16.37
C GLU A 226 0.39 -10.67 -16.02
N GLN A 227 0.50 -11.62 -16.93
CA GLN A 227 1.27 -12.83 -16.68
C GLN A 227 2.74 -12.51 -16.41
N ILE A 228 3.37 -13.30 -15.54
CA ILE A 228 4.79 -13.12 -15.22
C ILE A 228 5.61 -13.55 -16.43
N GLY A 229 6.33 -12.60 -17.05
CA GLY A 229 7.07 -12.80 -18.30
C GLY A 229 6.67 -11.80 -19.38
N GLU A 230 5.41 -11.36 -19.38
CA GLU A 230 4.89 -10.34 -20.29
C GLU A 230 5.05 -8.91 -19.74
N GLY A 231 5.40 -8.76 -18.46
CA GLY A 231 5.63 -7.47 -17.83
C GLY A 231 6.29 -7.51 -16.45
N HIS A 232 6.61 -6.33 -15.91
CA HIS A 232 7.15 -6.16 -14.56
C HIS A 232 6.03 -5.92 -13.54
N ALA A 233 6.23 -6.35 -12.28
CA ALA A 233 5.32 -6.03 -11.18
C ALA A 233 5.10 -4.51 -11.12
N GLN A 234 3.85 -4.06 -11.21
CA GLN A 234 3.53 -2.62 -11.20
C GLN A 234 3.43 -2.06 -9.78
N TYR A 235 3.18 -2.93 -8.79
CA TYR A 235 2.85 -2.52 -7.43
C TYR A 235 3.73 -3.21 -6.40
N LEU A 236 4.13 -2.45 -5.38
CA LEU A 236 4.57 -2.97 -4.10
C LEU A 236 3.42 -2.78 -3.11
N VAL A 237 2.90 -3.87 -2.57
CA VAL A 237 1.79 -3.84 -1.62
C VAL A 237 2.32 -4.14 -0.22
N HIS A 238 2.06 -3.23 0.72
CA HIS A 238 2.34 -3.40 2.13
C HIS A 238 1.01 -3.48 2.91
N VAL A 239 0.71 -4.70 3.36
CA VAL A 239 -0.46 -5.00 4.20
C VAL A 239 -0.30 -4.43 5.61
N ILE A 240 -1.27 -3.64 6.07
CA ILE A 240 -1.27 -2.96 7.37
C ILE A 240 -2.68 -3.01 8.00
N PRO A 241 -2.82 -2.94 9.33
CA PRO A 241 -4.13 -2.81 9.97
C PRO A 241 -4.75 -1.41 9.76
N GLU A 242 -6.05 -1.27 9.97
CA GLU A 242 -6.78 0.01 9.87
C GLU A 242 -6.27 1.11 10.82
N ASN A 243 -5.71 0.74 11.97
CA ASN A 243 -5.14 1.64 12.96
C ASN A 243 -3.61 1.74 12.86
N TYR A 244 -3.03 1.43 11.70
CA TYR A 244 -1.57 1.46 11.51
C TYR A 244 -1.01 2.87 11.71
N MET A 245 -0.03 2.96 12.60
CA MET A 245 0.77 4.15 12.83
C MET A 245 2.25 3.85 12.58
N SER A 246 2.98 4.89 12.15
CA SER A 246 4.40 4.81 11.80
C SER A 246 5.00 6.24 11.82
N THR A 247 6.25 6.39 11.40
CA THR A 247 6.88 7.69 11.16
C THR A 247 6.79 8.06 9.68
N TRP A 248 6.76 9.35 9.36
CA TRP A 248 6.86 9.78 7.95
C TRP A 248 8.17 9.33 7.29
N THR A 249 9.24 9.15 8.05
CA THR A 249 10.51 8.59 7.57
C THR A 249 10.36 7.18 7.01
N GLU A 250 9.66 6.29 7.70
CA GLU A 250 9.41 4.92 7.24
C GLU A 250 8.55 4.91 5.97
N ILE A 251 7.50 5.73 5.92
CA ILE A 251 6.63 5.87 4.76
C ILE A 251 7.39 6.46 3.56
N SER A 252 8.20 7.49 3.80
CA SER A 252 9.06 8.08 2.78
C SER A 252 10.04 7.05 2.23
N ARG A 253 10.68 6.25 3.09
CA ARG A 253 11.57 5.15 2.68
C ARG A 253 10.86 4.15 1.79
N ALA A 254 9.65 3.70 2.17
CA ALA A 254 8.86 2.76 1.39
C ALA A 254 8.48 3.34 0.00
N VAL A 255 8.01 4.58 -0.05
CA VAL A 255 7.64 5.25 -1.32
C VAL A 255 8.88 5.50 -2.20
N ARG A 256 10.01 5.91 -1.61
CA ARG A 256 11.27 6.10 -2.34
C ARG A 256 11.78 4.79 -2.93
N LEU A 257 11.71 3.70 -2.17
CA LEU A 257 12.08 2.35 -2.64
C LEU A 257 11.18 1.90 -3.79
N ALA A 258 9.86 2.09 -3.69
CA ALA A 258 8.96 1.78 -4.80
C ALA A 258 9.31 2.58 -6.07
N ASN A 259 9.55 3.89 -5.92
CA ASN A 259 9.92 4.75 -7.05
C ASN A 259 11.25 4.37 -7.69
N SER A 260 12.27 3.99 -6.91
CA SER A 260 13.59 3.62 -7.46
C SER A 260 13.54 2.38 -8.35
N VAL A 261 12.60 1.46 -8.08
CA VAL A 261 12.36 0.27 -8.92
C VAL A 261 11.19 0.44 -9.89
N ARG A 262 10.76 1.70 -10.12
CA ARG A 262 9.66 2.09 -11.03
C ARG A 262 8.33 1.39 -10.73
N LYS A 263 7.99 1.26 -9.45
CA LYS A 263 6.73 0.66 -8.96
C LYS A 263 5.93 1.67 -8.16
N GLN A 264 4.63 1.43 -8.02
CA GLN A 264 3.79 2.25 -7.15
C GLN A 264 3.68 1.60 -5.77
N MET A 265 3.82 2.41 -4.72
CA MET A 265 3.63 1.96 -3.34
C MET A 265 2.13 1.97 -3.01
N ILE A 266 1.63 0.82 -2.58
CA ILE A 266 0.23 0.60 -2.20
C ILE A 266 0.20 0.06 -0.77
N PHE A 267 -0.61 0.68 0.07
CA PHE A 267 -0.92 0.17 1.41
C PHE A 267 -2.25 -0.56 1.34
N ALA A 268 -2.25 -1.85 1.68
CA ALA A 268 -3.47 -2.64 1.80
C ALA A 268 -3.93 -2.61 3.26
N VAL A 269 -4.93 -1.79 3.53
CA VAL A 269 -5.49 -1.53 4.85
C VAL A 269 -6.54 -2.59 5.15
N VAL A 270 -6.26 -3.45 6.13
CA VAL A 270 -7.11 -4.59 6.49
C VAL A 270 -7.80 -4.31 7.82
N GLY A 271 -9.13 -4.25 7.80
CA GLY A 271 -10.02 -4.04 8.93
C GLY A 271 -11.28 -4.90 8.80
N SER A 272 -12.46 -4.29 8.88
CA SER A 272 -13.74 -4.94 8.54
C SER A 272 -13.87 -5.32 7.06
N GLY A 273 -13.19 -4.56 6.21
CA GLY A 273 -12.98 -4.85 4.79
C GLY A 273 -11.50 -4.67 4.41
N ILE A 274 -11.26 -4.50 3.10
CA ILE A 274 -9.94 -4.17 2.59
C ILE A 274 -10.02 -2.93 1.71
N GLU A 275 -9.18 -1.95 2.04
CA GLU A 275 -9.00 -0.73 1.27
C GLU A 275 -7.56 -0.65 0.77
N TYR A 276 -7.35 -0.09 -0.41
CA TYR A 276 -6.01 0.14 -0.93
C TYR A 276 -5.77 1.63 -1.08
N ILE A 277 -4.74 2.14 -0.41
CA ILE A 277 -4.32 3.53 -0.50
C ILE A 277 -2.99 3.59 -1.22
N ARG A 278 -2.93 4.37 -2.31
CA ARG A 278 -1.69 4.62 -3.03
C ARG A 278 -1.07 5.92 -2.54
N LEU A 279 0.21 5.85 -2.14
CA LEU A 279 1.06 7.02 -1.95
C LEU A 279 2.06 7.12 -3.09
N LYS A 280 2.08 8.25 -3.79
CA LYS A 280 2.99 8.50 -4.90
C LYS A 280 3.72 9.83 -4.69
N ARG A 281 5.05 9.83 -4.69
CA ARG A 281 5.84 11.07 -4.68
C ARG A 281 5.49 11.90 -5.92
N LEU A 282 5.29 13.20 -5.73
CA LEU A 282 5.14 14.17 -6.82
C LEU A 282 6.17 15.29 -6.68
N THR A 283 6.36 16.00 -7.78
CA THR A 283 6.99 17.31 -7.81
C THR A 283 5.91 18.26 -8.30
N PRO A 284 5.34 19.11 -7.42
CA PRO A 284 4.39 20.13 -7.82
C PRO A 284 4.99 21.08 -8.85
#